data_AF-A0A1F9QU70-F1
#
_entry.id   AF-A0A1F9QU70-F1
#
_cell.length_a   1.000
_cell.length_b   1.000
_cell.length_c   1.000
_cell.angle_alpha   90.00
_cell.angle_beta   90.00
_cell.angle_gamma   90.00
#
_symmetry.space_group_name_H-M   'P 1'
#
loop_
_entity.id
_entity.type
_entity.pdbx_description
1 polymer ?
#
loop_
_entity_poly.entity_id
_entity_poly.type
_entity_poly.pdbx_seq_one_letter_code
_entity_poly.pdbx_strand_id
1 'polypeptide(L)'
;MNIKKVVIGLVAAMALAWAPAAYAADNSTEFGIADDLTVLGVEGSAADPDAEIKGFTVFGATQAAYTGAIAGAGNVVVNGYLTVSSGAYFVGGSTFASAGAYFTGISSFSNVGNIHIAGGIANQVLKKDAGGGMAWADDALGAGEISGTSQRLVMFQADGTGGADSLLQQDSGNTSITMISGSSVTIQGAFGATGNAALGGTLGLTGAATLGNNLTVAGVTNLNGLTNLGSNADDLLAVNAQASFLAGSTFTAGAYFQSVSSFSSPGNIHVGGGTVNQVLKKDAGGGMAWGDDNTGLTSLGTPRRLQMVNDGDNGLIDSVFQQNELDTNITMLATSSMTVLGALGAGGAVELGNTLAVADNVQLGNATSDIHGVNRAAEAGVALSVDSDGTPGAGKYAAKFYSSGVLAAWLKKK
;
A
#
# COMPACT_ATOMS: atom_id res chain seq x y z
N MET A 1 50.53 -52.08 -102.45
CA MET A 1 50.28 -52.74 -101.15
C MET A 1 49.71 -54.12 -101.43
N ASN A 2 50.37 -55.19 -101.00
CA ASN A 2 49.99 -56.55 -101.38
C ASN A 2 48.72 -56.93 -100.61
N ILE A 3 47.57 -56.91 -101.28
CA ILE A 3 46.24 -57.20 -100.72
C ILE A 3 46.23 -58.53 -99.96
N LYS A 4 47.04 -59.53 -100.38
CA LYS A 4 47.17 -60.79 -99.63
C LYS A 4 47.75 -60.59 -98.22
N LYS A 5 48.69 -59.68 -98.03
CA LYS A 5 49.27 -59.38 -96.71
C LYS A 5 48.30 -58.62 -95.80
N VAL A 6 47.46 -57.76 -96.37
CA VAL A 6 46.44 -57.00 -95.61
C VAL A 6 45.30 -57.92 -95.18
N VAL A 7 44.81 -58.79 -96.08
CA VAL A 7 43.75 -59.75 -95.78
C VAL A 7 44.21 -60.79 -94.75
N ILE A 8 45.44 -61.30 -94.85
CA ILE A 8 46.00 -62.23 -93.85
C ILE A 8 46.17 -61.53 -92.49
N GLY A 9 46.62 -60.27 -92.47
CA GLY A 9 46.74 -59.50 -91.22
C GLY A 9 45.39 -59.23 -90.56
N LEU A 10 44.35 -58.90 -91.34
CA LEU A 10 43.01 -58.62 -90.81
C LEU A 10 42.31 -59.90 -90.32
N VAL A 11 42.46 -61.02 -91.04
CA VAL A 11 41.91 -62.32 -90.62
C VAL A 11 42.63 -62.85 -89.37
N ALA A 12 43.95 -62.65 -89.25
CA ALA A 12 44.69 -62.99 -88.03
C ALA A 12 44.25 -62.12 -86.82
N ALA A 13 44.04 -60.81 -87.03
CA ALA A 13 43.56 -59.92 -85.98
C ALA A 13 42.11 -60.23 -85.54
N MET A 14 41.22 -60.61 -86.47
CA MET A 14 39.85 -61.03 -86.13
C MET A 14 39.81 -62.42 -85.47
N ALA A 15 40.72 -63.33 -85.82
CA ALA A 15 40.85 -64.62 -85.13
C ALA A 15 41.38 -64.48 -83.69
N LEU A 16 42.25 -63.49 -83.43
CA LEU A 16 42.71 -63.14 -82.08
C LEU A 16 41.62 -62.48 -81.22
N ALA A 17 40.65 -61.79 -81.84
CA ALA A 17 39.49 -61.24 -81.13
C ALA A 17 38.42 -62.30 -80.77
N TRP A 18 38.54 -63.53 -81.30
CA TRP A 18 37.65 -64.67 -81.04
C TRP A 18 38.33 -65.80 -80.25
N ALA A 19 39.54 -65.56 -79.71
CA ALA A 19 40.07 -66.45 -78.69
C ALA A 19 39.10 -66.38 -77.50
N PRO A 20 38.37 -67.47 -77.15
CA PRO A 20 37.58 -67.46 -75.93
C PRO A 20 38.54 -67.10 -74.81
N ALA A 21 38.17 -66.10 -73.99
CA ALA A 21 38.90 -65.84 -72.76
C ALA A 21 39.04 -67.20 -72.07
N ALA A 22 40.28 -67.66 -71.92
CA ALA A 22 40.57 -68.90 -71.21
C ALA A 22 40.20 -68.62 -69.76
N TYR A 23 38.92 -68.79 -69.42
CA TYR A 23 38.49 -68.93 -68.05
C TYR A 23 39.22 -70.17 -67.57
N ALA A 24 40.16 -69.99 -66.64
CA ALA A 24 40.77 -71.10 -65.95
C ALA A 24 39.64 -71.94 -65.35
N ALA A 25 39.38 -73.10 -65.94
CA ALA A 25 38.54 -74.10 -65.30
C ALA A 25 39.28 -74.53 -64.03
N ASP A 26 38.57 -74.60 -62.90
CA ASP A 26 39.08 -75.23 -61.69
C ASP A 26 39.60 -76.63 -62.08
N ASN A 27 40.90 -76.81 -62.03
CA ASN A 27 41.55 -78.05 -62.44
C ASN A 27 41.70 -79.03 -61.27
N SER A 28 40.99 -78.78 -60.16
CA SER A 28 41.07 -79.57 -58.95
C SER A 28 42.50 -79.70 -58.41
N THR A 29 43.36 -78.71 -58.67
CA THR A 29 44.70 -78.65 -58.09
C THR A 29 44.57 -78.10 -56.68
N GLU A 30 44.70 -78.99 -55.71
CA GLU A 30 44.73 -78.64 -54.29
C GLU A 30 46.18 -78.39 -53.85
N PHE A 31 46.38 -77.32 -53.08
CA PHE A 31 47.61 -77.08 -52.35
C PHE A 31 47.36 -77.37 -50.87
N GLY A 32 48.11 -78.32 -50.31
CA GLY A 32 48.01 -78.72 -48.90
C GLY A 32 49.30 -78.42 -48.15
N ILE A 33 49.17 -77.86 -46.95
CA ILE A 33 50.25 -77.75 -45.96
C ILE A 33 49.77 -78.49 -44.70
N ALA A 34 50.63 -79.29 -44.09
CA ALA A 34 50.25 -80.18 -42.98
C ALA A 34 50.47 -79.60 -41.57
N ASP A 35 50.93 -78.35 -41.47
CA ASP A 35 51.31 -77.70 -40.21
C ASP A 35 51.10 -76.17 -40.35
N ASP A 36 52.07 -75.34 -39.96
CA ASP A 36 51.98 -73.89 -40.05
C ASP A 36 52.16 -73.36 -41.48
N LEU A 37 51.31 -72.41 -41.89
CA LEU A 37 51.53 -71.55 -43.03
C LEU A 37 51.95 -70.17 -42.52
N THR A 38 53.20 -69.80 -42.77
CA THR A 38 53.68 -68.43 -42.58
C THR A 38 53.80 -67.75 -43.94
N VAL A 39 53.07 -66.65 -44.13
CA VAL A 39 53.23 -65.76 -45.29
C VAL A 39 53.88 -64.48 -44.78
N LEU A 40 55.08 -64.17 -45.27
CA LEU A 40 55.80 -62.95 -44.93
C LEU A 40 55.71 -61.97 -46.09
N GLY A 41 55.32 -60.73 -45.77
CA GLY A 41 55.28 -59.61 -46.70
C GLY A 41 56.45 -58.66 -46.50
N VAL A 42 56.94 -58.08 -47.60
CA VAL A 42 57.94 -57.01 -47.59
C VAL A 42 57.48 -55.97 -48.60
N GLU A 43 57.11 -54.79 -48.12
CA GLU A 43 56.68 -53.63 -48.95
C GLU A 43 55.29 -53.71 -49.61
N GLY A 44 54.36 -54.53 -49.10
CA GLY A 44 52.98 -54.57 -49.62
C GLY A 44 52.27 -53.21 -49.64
N SER A 45 51.56 -52.93 -50.73
CA SER A 45 50.73 -51.74 -50.92
C SER A 45 49.28 -52.12 -51.21
N ALA A 46 48.34 -51.16 -51.20
CA ALA A 46 46.95 -51.44 -51.58
C ALA A 46 46.82 -51.94 -53.04
N ALA A 47 47.79 -51.63 -53.90
CA ALA A 47 47.82 -52.08 -55.29
C ALA A 47 48.60 -53.40 -55.49
N ASP A 48 49.37 -53.82 -54.48
CA ASP A 48 50.19 -55.02 -54.50
C ASP A 48 50.26 -55.62 -53.09
N PRO A 49 49.21 -56.34 -52.65
CA PRO A 49 49.16 -56.93 -51.32
C PRO A 49 50.08 -58.14 -51.23
N ASP A 50 50.82 -58.27 -50.14
CA ASP A 50 51.70 -59.42 -49.88
C ASP A 50 50.94 -60.77 -49.80
N ALA A 51 49.63 -60.73 -49.53
CA ALA A 51 48.74 -61.89 -49.56
C ALA A 51 47.35 -61.49 -50.09
N GLU A 52 46.89 -62.18 -51.13
CA GLU A 52 45.57 -61.98 -51.72
C GLU A 52 44.73 -63.25 -51.67
N ILE A 53 43.52 -63.15 -51.13
CA ILE A 53 42.55 -64.23 -51.12
C ILE A 53 41.41 -63.87 -52.08
N LYS A 54 41.41 -64.48 -53.27
CA LYS A 54 40.45 -64.16 -54.35
C LYS A 54 39.26 -65.12 -54.43
N GLY A 55 39.36 -66.30 -53.84
CA GLY A 55 38.30 -67.30 -53.81
C GLY A 55 37.41 -67.21 -52.58
N PHE A 56 36.48 -68.15 -52.45
CA PHE A 56 35.88 -68.45 -51.15
C PHE A 56 36.92 -69.22 -50.34
N THR A 57 37.27 -68.74 -49.15
CA THR A 57 38.33 -69.34 -48.34
C THR A 57 37.86 -69.51 -46.92
N VAL A 58 38.17 -70.67 -46.34
CA VAL A 58 37.89 -70.97 -44.94
C VAL A 58 39.20 -71.17 -44.21
N PHE A 59 39.44 -70.37 -43.17
CA PHE A 59 40.47 -70.65 -42.17
C PHE A 59 39.85 -71.44 -41.02
N GLY A 60 40.31 -72.68 -40.81
CA GLY A 60 39.79 -73.59 -39.79
C GLY A 60 39.14 -74.84 -40.39
N ALA A 61 38.37 -75.57 -39.57
CA ALA A 61 37.75 -76.81 -40.01
C ALA A 61 36.69 -76.57 -41.09
N THR A 62 36.65 -77.44 -42.09
CA THR A 62 35.59 -77.42 -43.10
C THR A 62 34.25 -77.83 -42.48
N GLN A 63 33.17 -77.16 -42.87
CA GLN A 63 31.81 -77.49 -42.46
C GLN A 63 30.94 -77.77 -43.68
N ALA A 64 29.85 -78.50 -43.48
CA ALA A 64 28.88 -78.76 -44.54
C ALA A 64 28.19 -77.46 -45.02
N ALA A 65 28.07 -76.44 -44.16
CA ALA A 65 27.54 -75.14 -44.50
C ALA A 65 28.09 -74.05 -43.55
N TYR A 66 28.19 -72.83 -44.06
CA TYR A 66 28.56 -71.64 -43.28
C TYR A 66 27.38 -70.68 -43.25
N THR A 67 26.47 -70.88 -42.30
CA THR A 67 25.23 -70.09 -42.18
C THR A 67 25.57 -68.60 -42.08
N GLY A 68 25.02 -67.80 -43.00
CA GLY A 68 25.24 -66.35 -43.07
C GLY A 68 26.43 -65.92 -43.93
N ALA A 69 27.33 -66.83 -44.32
CA ALA A 69 28.35 -66.56 -45.32
C ALA A 69 27.83 -66.90 -46.72
N ILE A 70 28.03 -65.99 -47.68
CA ILE A 70 27.77 -66.27 -49.09
C ILE A 70 29.03 -66.92 -49.67
N ALA A 71 28.93 -68.09 -50.28
CA ALA A 71 30.07 -68.65 -51.01
C ALA A 71 30.30 -67.83 -52.30
N GLY A 72 31.36 -67.05 -52.33
CA GLY A 72 31.68 -66.15 -53.43
C GLY A 72 33.16 -65.76 -53.45
N ALA A 73 33.63 -65.26 -54.60
CA ALA A 73 35.00 -64.79 -54.76
C ALA A 73 35.31 -63.67 -53.74
N GLY A 74 36.44 -63.80 -53.04
CA GLY A 74 36.92 -62.85 -52.03
C GLY A 74 36.29 -63.01 -50.65
N ASN A 75 35.34 -63.93 -50.48
CA ASN A 75 34.71 -64.15 -49.17
C ASN A 75 35.58 -65.07 -48.31
N VAL A 76 35.95 -64.56 -47.14
CA VAL A 76 36.76 -65.30 -46.16
C VAL A 76 35.89 -65.66 -44.96
N VAL A 77 35.93 -66.93 -44.56
CA VAL A 77 35.33 -67.44 -43.34
C VAL A 77 36.44 -67.85 -42.39
N VAL A 78 36.39 -67.37 -41.14
CA VAL A 78 37.24 -67.87 -40.07
C VAL A 78 36.38 -68.74 -39.17
N ASN A 79 36.55 -70.06 -39.26
CA ASN A 79 35.89 -71.03 -38.41
C ASN A 79 36.75 -71.30 -37.16
N GLY A 80 36.68 -70.39 -36.19
CA GLY A 80 37.47 -70.40 -34.97
C GLY A 80 37.67 -69.00 -34.42
N TYR A 81 38.86 -68.73 -33.89
CA TYR A 81 39.24 -67.40 -33.41
C TYR A 81 40.11 -66.67 -34.43
N LEU A 82 39.80 -65.40 -34.67
CA LEU A 82 40.70 -64.46 -35.34
C LEU A 82 41.39 -63.61 -34.28
N THR A 83 42.71 -63.70 -34.18
CA THR A 83 43.51 -62.81 -33.31
C THR A 83 44.39 -61.94 -34.19
N VAL A 84 44.33 -60.63 -33.96
CA VAL A 84 45.14 -59.62 -34.67
C VAL A 84 45.86 -58.77 -33.65
N SER A 85 47.15 -58.47 -33.88
CA SER A 85 47.98 -57.72 -32.94
C SER A 85 47.77 -56.20 -33.01
N SER A 86 47.48 -55.67 -34.20
CA SER A 86 47.44 -54.22 -34.47
C SER A 86 46.10 -53.71 -35.02
N GLY A 87 45.08 -54.57 -35.06
CA GLY A 87 43.71 -54.22 -35.47
C GLY A 87 43.24 -54.98 -36.71
N ALA A 88 41.91 -55.05 -36.86
CA ALA A 88 41.24 -55.53 -38.05
C ALA A 88 40.38 -54.38 -38.61
N TYR A 89 40.50 -54.12 -39.90
CA TYR A 89 39.74 -53.08 -40.59
C TYR A 89 38.66 -53.72 -41.45
N PHE A 90 37.40 -53.48 -41.08
CA PHE A 90 36.24 -53.97 -41.83
C PHE A 90 35.62 -52.80 -42.58
N VAL A 91 35.53 -52.90 -43.90
CA VAL A 91 34.85 -51.90 -44.74
C VAL A 91 33.43 -52.37 -45.02
N GLY A 92 32.46 -51.46 -44.89
CA GLY A 92 31.04 -51.76 -45.08
C GLY A 92 30.35 -52.16 -43.77
N GLY A 93 29.26 -52.91 -43.88
CA GLY A 93 28.47 -53.35 -42.72
C GLY A 93 29.06 -54.60 -42.07
N SER A 94 29.33 -54.55 -40.77
CA SER A 94 29.62 -55.74 -39.96
C SER A 94 28.37 -56.18 -39.21
N THR A 95 27.99 -57.46 -39.33
CA THR A 95 26.86 -58.04 -38.60
C THR A 95 27.39 -59.00 -37.55
N PHE A 96 27.12 -58.72 -36.28
CA PHE A 96 27.38 -59.64 -35.17
C PHE A 96 26.07 -60.35 -34.84
N ALA A 97 26.05 -61.69 -34.92
CA ALA A 97 24.84 -62.49 -34.70
C ALA A 97 24.54 -62.65 -33.19
N SER A 98 23.94 -63.78 -32.77
CA SER A 98 23.32 -63.99 -31.45
C SER A 98 24.19 -63.72 -30.21
N ALA A 99 25.51 -63.66 -30.33
CA ALA A 99 26.44 -63.36 -29.23
C ALA A 99 26.86 -61.86 -29.16
N GLY A 100 26.47 -61.05 -30.15
CA GLY A 100 26.78 -59.63 -30.22
C GLY A 100 28.27 -59.31 -30.37
N ALA A 101 28.62 -58.05 -30.10
CA ALA A 101 29.99 -57.58 -30.00
C ALA A 101 30.28 -57.21 -28.54
N TYR A 102 31.42 -57.68 -28.02
CA TYR A 102 31.87 -57.38 -26.66
C TYR A 102 33.15 -56.53 -26.71
N PHE A 103 33.08 -55.32 -26.16
CA PHE A 103 34.20 -54.37 -26.12
C PHE A 103 34.64 -54.17 -24.67
N THR A 104 35.90 -54.49 -24.34
CA THR A 104 36.46 -54.34 -22.98
C THR A 104 37.21 -53.03 -22.76
N GLY A 105 37.41 -52.23 -23.81
CA GLY A 105 38.14 -50.97 -23.79
C GLY A 105 37.33 -49.82 -24.37
N ILE A 106 38.02 -48.72 -24.71
CA ILE A 106 37.39 -47.53 -25.27
C ILE A 106 37.03 -47.78 -26.75
N SER A 107 35.75 -47.77 -27.06
CA SER A 107 35.25 -47.68 -28.43
C SER A 107 35.05 -46.21 -28.79
N SER A 108 35.80 -45.71 -29.78
CA SER A 108 35.61 -44.37 -30.32
C SER A 108 34.86 -44.42 -31.65
N PHE A 109 33.82 -43.61 -31.78
CA PHE A 109 33.08 -43.44 -33.03
C PHE A 109 33.33 -42.01 -33.52
N SER A 110 33.89 -41.86 -34.72
CA SER A 110 34.23 -40.54 -35.28
C SER A 110 33.01 -39.72 -35.70
N ASN A 111 31.83 -40.36 -35.83
CA ASN A 111 30.56 -39.71 -36.14
C ASN A 111 29.46 -40.28 -35.25
N VAL A 112 28.97 -39.47 -34.29
CA VAL A 112 27.90 -39.84 -33.36
C VAL A 112 26.57 -40.17 -34.07
N GLY A 113 26.33 -39.61 -35.25
CA GLY A 113 25.14 -39.90 -36.06
C GLY A 113 25.10 -41.34 -36.60
N ASN A 114 26.25 -42.05 -36.59
CA ASN A 114 26.33 -43.44 -37.02
C ASN A 114 26.07 -44.43 -35.88
N ILE A 115 25.93 -43.96 -34.63
CA ILE A 115 25.57 -44.81 -33.50
C ILE A 115 24.05 -44.99 -33.50
N HIS A 116 23.59 -46.07 -34.12
CA HIS A 116 22.19 -46.47 -34.07
C HIS A 116 22.04 -47.68 -33.15
N ILE A 117 21.48 -47.46 -31.96
CA ILE A 117 21.11 -48.51 -31.02
C ILE A 117 19.64 -48.81 -31.25
N ALA A 118 19.36 -49.86 -32.02
CA ALA A 118 17.99 -50.29 -32.29
C ALA A 118 17.38 -51.00 -31.07
N GLY A 119 16.05 -51.04 -31.01
CA GLY A 119 15.29 -51.70 -29.94
C GLY A 119 14.52 -50.72 -29.07
N GLY A 120 14.16 -51.16 -27.87
CA GLY A 120 13.29 -50.43 -26.95
C GLY A 120 11.83 -50.36 -27.41
N ILE A 121 10.91 -50.15 -26.47
CA ILE A 121 9.52 -49.75 -26.76
C ILE A 121 9.31 -48.28 -26.37
N ALA A 122 8.13 -47.72 -26.67
CA ALA A 122 7.78 -46.38 -26.23
C ALA A 122 7.96 -46.24 -24.71
N ASN A 123 8.54 -45.12 -24.28
CA ASN A 123 8.95 -44.83 -22.90
C ASN A 123 10.13 -45.65 -22.37
N GLN A 124 10.95 -46.27 -23.22
CA GLN A 124 12.23 -46.84 -22.78
C GLN A 124 13.40 -45.94 -23.14
N VAL A 125 14.36 -45.87 -22.24
CA VAL A 125 15.66 -45.23 -22.45
C VAL A 125 16.77 -46.24 -22.19
N LEU A 126 17.92 -46.05 -22.83
CA LEU A 126 19.08 -46.90 -22.62
C LEU A 126 19.73 -46.51 -21.28
N LYS A 127 19.69 -47.42 -20.31
CA LYS A 127 20.25 -47.23 -18.95
C LYS A 127 21.40 -48.20 -18.71
N LYS A 128 22.34 -47.81 -17.84
CA LYS A 128 23.36 -48.73 -17.33
C LYS A 128 22.71 -49.72 -16.37
N ASP A 129 22.93 -51.02 -16.57
CA ASP A 129 22.48 -52.05 -15.64
C ASP A 129 23.53 -52.32 -14.54
N ALA A 130 23.15 -53.08 -13.51
CA ALA A 130 24.05 -53.44 -12.40
C ALA A 130 25.24 -54.32 -12.84
N GLY A 131 25.14 -54.99 -14.00
CA GLY A 131 26.21 -55.77 -14.61
C GLY A 131 27.22 -54.92 -15.40
N GLY A 132 27.01 -53.60 -15.47
CA GLY A 132 27.85 -52.68 -16.25
C GLY A 132 27.49 -52.62 -17.73
N GLY A 133 26.47 -53.36 -18.17
CA GLY A 133 25.93 -53.31 -19.52
C GLY A 133 24.97 -52.13 -19.70
N MET A 134 24.49 -51.95 -20.94
CA MET A 134 23.43 -51.00 -21.27
C MET A 134 22.17 -51.78 -21.65
N ALA A 135 21.04 -51.48 -21.02
CA ALA A 135 19.75 -52.13 -21.26
C ALA A 135 18.65 -51.09 -21.49
N TRP A 136 17.69 -51.43 -22.35
CA TRP A 136 16.45 -50.65 -22.47
C TRP A 136 15.61 -50.85 -21.23
N ALA A 137 15.25 -49.75 -20.56
CA ALA A 137 14.44 -49.79 -19.35
C ALA A 137 13.40 -48.67 -19.40
N ASP A 138 12.22 -48.94 -18.83
CA ASP A 138 11.14 -47.97 -18.77
C ASP A 138 11.62 -46.70 -18.04
N ASP A 139 11.36 -45.56 -18.66
CA ASP A 139 11.62 -44.23 -18.13
C ASP A 139 10.71 -43.96 -16.92
N ALA A 140 9.52 -44.58 -16.91
CA ALA A 140 8.51 -44.45 -15.86
C ALA A 140 8.94 -45.02 -14.50
N LEU A 141 9.91 -45.93 -14.44
CA LEU A 141 10.47 -46.42 -13.17
C LEU A 141 11.61 -45.56 -12.63
N GLY A 142 11.81 -44.38 -13.22
CA GLY A 142 12.94 -43.51 -12.89
C GLY A 142 14.23 -44.14 -13.35
N ALA A 143 15.18 -43.33 -13.82
CA ALA A 143 16.55 -43.77 -13.71
C ALA A 143 16.83 -43.96 -12.21
N GLY A 144 17.08 -45.21 -11.78
CA GLY A 144 18.05 -45.36 -10.70
C GLY A 144 19.27 -44.56 -11.14
N GLU A 145 19.50 -43.44 -10.47
CA GLU A 145 20.62 -42.51 -10.68
C GLU A 145 20.50 -41.45 -11.81
N ILE A 146 19.29 -40.94 -12.07
CA ILE A 146 19.15 -39.46 -12.10
C ILE A 146 18.36 -39.14 -10.84
N SER A 147 19.09 -39.00 -9.73
CA SER A 147 18.58 -38.99 -8.35
C SER A 147 17.85 -37.70 -7.97
N GLY A 148 16.83 -37.34 -8.74
CA GLY A 148 15.87 -36.31 -8.36
C GLY A 148 14.55 -36.94 -7.95
N THR A 149 13.95 -36.49 -6.85
CA THR A 149 12.53 -36.81 -6.60
C THR A 149 11.67 -36.13 -7.67
N SER A 150 10.60 -36.82 -8.12
CA SER A 150 9.67 -36.26 -9.10
C SER A 150 9.17 -34.90 -8.62
N GLN A 151 9.11 -33.92 -9.53
CA GLN A 151 8.71 -32.54 -9.28
C GLN A 151 9.74 -31.66 -8.54
N ARG A 152 10.95 -32.14 -8.28
CA ARG A 152 12.03 -31.28 -7.80
C ARG A 152 12.99 -30.94 -8.91
N LEU A 153 13.43 -29.68 -8.93
CA LEU A 153 14.55 -29.30 -9.77
C LEU A 153 15.81 -29.99 -9.23
N VAL A 154 16.52 -30.76 -10.05
CA VAL A 154 17.83 -31.30 -9.62
C VAL A 154 18.82 -30.15 -9.66
N MET A 155 19.40 -29.82 -8.51
CA MET A 155 20.47 -28.84 -8.40
C MET A 155 21.79 -29.58 -8.21
N PHE A 156 22.71 -29.41 -9.15
CA PHE A 156 24.05 -29.96 -9.02
C PHE A 156 24.86 -29.11 -8.05
N GLN A 157 25.55 -29.78 -7.12
CA GLN A 157 26.48 -29.10 -6.23
C GLN A 157 27.62 -28.48 -7.05
N ALA A 158 28.13 -27.33 -6.59
CA ALA A 158 29.19 -26.61 -7.29
C ALA A 158 30.51 -27.41 -7.41
N ASP A 159 30.72 -28.41 -6.55
CA ASP A 159 31.86 -29.32 -6.58
C ASP A 159 31.66 -30.55 -7.50
N GLY A 160 30.49 -30.66 -8.14
CA GLY A 160 30.15 -31.75 -9.06
C GLY A 160 29.93 -33.10 -8.38
N THR A 161 29.87 -33.16 -7.04
CA THR A 161 29.83 -34.43 -6.29
C THR A 161 28.44 -35.08 -6.20
N GLY A 162 27.41 -34.46 -6.78
CA GLY A 162 26.09 -35.06 -6.93
C GLY A 162 24.98 -34.05 -7.23
N GLY A 163 23.90 -34.54 -7.84
CA GLY A 163 22.63 -33.82 -7.90
C GLY A 163 21.91 -33.95 -6.55
N ALA A 164 21.62 -32.82 -5.91
CA ALA A 164 20.72 -32.76 -4.78
C ALA A 164 19.34 -32.28 -5.24
N ASP A 165 18.29 -32.80 -4.60
CA ASP A 165 16.95 -32.26 -4.77
C ASP A 165 16.92 -30.78 -4.37
N SER A 166 16.42 -29.93 -5.26
CA SER A 166 16.14 -28.54 -4.90
C SER A 166 15.14 -28.48 -3.75
N LEU A 167 15.23 -27.40 -2.98
CA LEU A 167 14.19 -27.02 -2.02
C LEU A 167 12.95 -26.40 -2.70
N LEU A 168 12.94 -26.35 -4.03
CA LEU A 168 11.82 -25.97 -4.88
C LEU A 168 11.14 -27.24 -5.41
N GLN A 169 9.87 -27.41 -5.05
CA GLN A 169 9.03 -28.50 -5.51
C GLN A 169 7.89 -27.95 -6.36
N GLN A 170 7.82 -28.37 -7.62
CA GLN A 170 6.66 -28.16 -8.47
C GLN A 170 5.47 -28.95 -7.90
N ASP A 171 4.26 -28.40 -7.95
CA ASP A 171 3.08 -29.18 -7.59
C ASP A 171 2.76 -30.26 -8.63
N SER A 172 1.91 -31.23 -8.25
CA SER A 172 1.48 -32.30 -9.16
C SER A 172 0.64 -31.81 -10.35
N GLY A 173 0.15 -30.57 -10.30
CA GLY A 173 -0.61 -29.94 -11.37
C GLY A 173 0.26 -29.21 -12.39
N ASN A 174 1.58 -29.12 -12.16
CA ASN A 174 2.51 -28.29 -12.93
C ASN A 174 2.15 -26.80 -12.96
N THR A 175 1.41 -26.31 -11.97
CA THR A 175 0.86 -24.95 -11.87
C THR A 175 1.57 -24.07 -10.85
N SER A 176 2.31 -24.63 -9.90
CA SER A 176 3.00 -23.87 -8.86
C SER A 176 4.34 -24.47 -8.48
N ILE A 177 5.19 -23.65 -7.87
CA ILE A 177 6.43 -24.05 -7.23
C ILE A 177 6.32 -23.69 -5.76
N THR A 178 6.49 -24.67 -4.89
CA THR A 178 6.47 -24.53 -3.44
C THR A 178 7.86 -24.68 -2.88
N MET A 179 8.23 -23.80 -1.96
CA MET A 179 9.42 -23.98 -1.14
C MET A 179 9.13 -24.96 0.00
N ILE A 180 10.02 -25.90 0.24
CA ILE A 180 9.88 -26.83 1.37
C ILE A 180 10.06 -26.07 2.69
N SER A 181 9.32 -26.47 3.72
CA SER A 181 9.40 -25.90 5.08
C SER A 181 10.85 -25.71 5.55
N GLY A 182 11.17 -24.51 6.05
CA GLY A 182 12.50 -24.14 6.54
C GLY A 182 13.44 -23.57 5.47
N SER A 183 13.03 -23.53 4.21
CA SER A 183 13.83 -22.99 3.10
C SER A 183 13.56 -21.49 2.90
N SER A 184 14.52 -20.76 2.29
CA SER A 184 14.36 -19.35 1.89
C SER A 184 14.83 -19.13 0.45
N VAL A 185 14.14 -18.30 -0.31
CA VAL A 185 14.58 -17.82 -1.63
C VAL A 185 15.12 -16.40 -1.47
N THR A 186 16.35 -16.18 -1.94
CA THR A 186 16.96 -14.85 -2.03
C THR A 186 17.09 -14.48 -3.51
N ILE A 187 16.40 -13.43 -3.94
CA ILE A 187 16.49 -12.89 -5.30
C ILE A 187 17.33 -11.62 -5.22
N GLN A 188 18.54 -11.66 -5.77
CA GLN A 188 19.45 -10.50 -5.77
C GLN A 188 19.04 -9.43 -6.80
N GLY A 189 18.24 -9.82 -7.80
CA GLY A 189 17.72 -8.92 -8.84
C GLY A 189 16.28 -8.47 -8.59
N ALA A 190 15.66 -7.89 -9.61
CA ALA A 190 14.25 -7.53 -9.59
C ALA A 190 13.38 -8.80 -9.52
N PHE A 191 12.41 -8.80 -8.60
CA PHE A 191 11.33 -9.79 -8.56
C PHE A 191 10.07 -9.19 -9.17
N GLY A 192 9.49 -9.89 -10.16
CA GLY A 192 8.23 -9.51 -10.79
C GLY A 192 7.17 -10.58 -10.56
N ALA A 193 6.00 -10.18 -10.10
CA ALA A 193 4.81 -11.01 -10.03
C ALA A 193 3.72 -10.38 -10.90
N THR A 194 3.22 -11.12 -11.90
CA THR A 194 2.19 -10.64 -12.84
C THR A 194 0.76 -10.87 -12.32
N GLY A 195 0.59 -11.63 -11.25
CA GLY A 195 -0.68 -11.89 -10.56
C GLY A 195 -0.66 -11.42 -9.10
N ASN A 196 -1.61 -11.94 -8.31
CA ASN A 196 -1.69 -11.62 -6.89
C ASN A 196 -0.51 -12.23 -6.12
N ALA A 197 0.20 -11.41 -5.34
CA ALA A 197 1.20 -11.88 -4.40
C ALA A 197 0.60 -11.89 -2.98
N ALA A 198 0.58 -13.05 -2.34
CA ALA A 198 0.20 -13.19 -0.93
C ALA A 198 1.46 -13.42 -0.09
N LEU A 199 1.69 -12.57 0.91
CA LEU A 199 2.75 -12.76 1.91
C LEU A 199 2.10 -13.14 3.24
N GLY A 200 2.42 -14.34 3.74
CA GLY A 200 1.91 -14.82 5.03
C GLY A 200 2.60 -14.18 6.25
N GLY A 201 3.61 -13.33 6.04
CA GLY A 201 4.40 -12.68 7.08
C GLY A 201 4.64 -11.20 6.79
N THR A 202 5.71 -10.65 7.38
CA THR A 202 6.05 -9.22 7.22
C THR A 202 6.68 -8.92 5.86
N LEU A 203 6.15 -7.90 5.18
CA LEU A 203 6.82 -7.29 4.03
C LEU A 203 7.72 -6.14 4.51
N GLY A 204 9.04 -6.32 4.40
CA GLY A 204 10.02 -5.26 4.66
C GLY A 204 10.38 -4.51 3.39
N LEU A 205 10.19 -3.19 3.37
CA LEU A 205 10.56 -2.32 2.24
C LEU A 205 11.51 -1.24 2.76
N THR A 206 12.71 -1.18 2.21
CA THR A 206 13.72 -0.16 2.55
C THR A 206 13.72 1.01 1.58
N GLY A 207 13.27 0.79 0.33
CA GLY A 207 13.09 1.81 -0.69
C GLY A 207 11.65 2.33 -0.77
N ALA A 208 11.39 3.14 -1.78
CA ALA A 208 10.04 3.64 -2.07
C ALA A 208 9.11 2.50 -2.52
N ALA A 209 7.86 2.56 -2.06
CA ALA A 209 6.79 1.66 -2.47
C ALA A 209 5.74 2.46 -3.22
N THR A 210 5.33 2.00 -4.40
CA THR A 210 4.24 2.58 -5.17
C THR A 210 3.10 1.58 -5.26
N LEU A 211 1.92 1.95 -4.77
CA LEU A 211 0.69 1.19 -4.97
C LEU A 211 -0.15 1.93 -6.02
N GLY A 212 -0.43 1.27 -7.15
CA GLY A 212 -1.16 1.89 -8.27
C GLY A 212 -2.67 1.99 -8.08
N ASN A 213 -3.20 1.49 -6.95
CA ASN A 213 -4.63 1.45 -6.64
C ASN A 213 -4.82 1.51 -5.11
N ASN A 214 -6.00 1.16 -4.62
CA ASN A 214 -6.38 1.22 -3.21
C ASN A 214 -5.47 0.39 -2.30
N LEU A 215 -5.14 0.96 -1.14
CA LEU A 215 -4.55 0.26 0.00
C LEU A 215 -5.66 0.03 1.05
N THR A 216 -6.00 -1.22 1.31
CA THR A 216 -6.88 -1.59 2.42
C THR A 216 -6.04 -2.24 3.52
N VAL A 217 -6.09 -1.67 4.72
CA VAL A 217 -5.42 -2.21 5.90
C VAL A 217 -6.48 -2.59 6.91
N ALA A 218 -6.55 -3.88 7.27
CA ALA A 218 -7.50 -4.36 8.27
C ALA A 218 -7.08 -4.02 9.70
N GLY A 219 -5.78 -3.86 9.92
CA GLY A 219 -5.18 -3.49 11.20
C GLY A 219 -4.87 -1.99 11.31
N VAL A 220 -4.01 -1.66 12.26
CA VAL A 220 -3.52 -0.29 12.47
C VAL A 220 -2.42 0.04 11.46
N THR A 221 -2.47 1.25 10.89
CA THR A 221 -1.37 1.83 10.12
C THR A 221 -0.66 2.87 10.98
N ASN A 222 0.62 2.63 11.30
CA ASN A 222 1.47 3.62 11.96
C ASN A 222 2.31 4.33 10.90
N LEU A 223 2.12 5.64 10.75
CA LEU A 223 2.90 6.49 9.86
C LEU A 223 3.78 7.41 10.71
N ASN A 224 5.08 7.37 10.49
CA ASN A 224 6.07 8.19 11.20
C ASN A 224 6.73 9.17 10.24
N GLY A 225 7.08 10.36 10.74
CA GLY A 225 7.66 11.42 9.92
C GLY A 225 6.60 12.18 9.11
N LEU A 226 7.03 12.82 8.02
CA LEU A 226 6.14 13.59 7.14
C LEU A 226 5.26 12.63 6.33
N THR A 227 3.94 12.81 6.43
CA THR A 227 2.96 12.11 5.61
C THR A 227 2.21 13.14 4.76
N ASN A 228 2.34 13.03 3.43
CA ASN A 228 1.53 13.80 2.50
C ASN A 228 0.34 12.94 2.07
N LEU A 229 -0.88 13.44 2.28
CA LEU A 229 -2.13 12.78 1.88
C LEU A 229 -2.78 13.61 0.78
N GLY A 230 -3.00 12.98 -0.38
CA GLY A 230 -3.41 13.67 -1.60
C GLY A 230 -2.25 14.18 -2.44
N SER A 231 -2.46 14.25 -3.74
CA SER A 231 -1.60 14.85 -4.76
C SER A 231 -2.17 16.13 -5.37
N ASN A 232 -3.47 16.43 -5.18
CA ASN A 232 -4.16 17.58 -5.74
C ASN A 232 -4.89 18.40 -4.68
N ALA A 233 -5.21 19.66 -4.99
CA ALA A 233 -5.94 20.55 -4.09
C ALA A 233 -7.37 20.08 -3.77
N ASP A 234 -7.95 19.26 -4.63
CA ASP A 234 -9.32 18.73 -4.50
C ASP A 234 -9.39 17.37 -3.81
N ASP A 235 -8.24 16.79 -3.41
CA ASP A 235 -8.23 15.48 -2.77
C ASP A 235 -8.87 15.54 -1.38
N LEU A 236 -9.76 14.58 -1.12
CA LEU A 236 -10.52 14.52 0.12
C LEU A 236 -9.92 13.50 1.09
N LEU A 237 -9.57 13.95 2.29
CA LEU A 237 -9.34 13.06 3.44
C LEU A 237 -10.65 12.86 4.21
N ALA A 238 -11.26 11.68 4.08
CA ALA A 238 -12.42 11.29 4.87
C ALA A 238 -11.98 10.47 6.10
N VAL A 239 -12.29 10.95 7.30
CA VAL A 239 -12.07 10.24 8.56
C VAL A 239 -13.43 9.89 9.16
N ASN A 240 -13.83 8.62 9.03
CA ASN A 240 -15.12 8.14 9.54
C ASN A 240 -15.12 7.86 11.05
N ALA A 241 -13.95 7.96 11.70
CA ALA A 241 -13.74 7.74 13.12
C ALA A 241 -13.32 9.05 13.82
N GLN A 242 -12.81 8.96 15.05
CA GLN A 242 -12.25 10.10 15.75
C GLN A 242 -10.88 10.48 15.17
N ALA A 243 -10.71 11.76 14.83
CA ALA A 243 -9.40 12.37 14.58
C ALA A 243 -8.93 13.11 15.84
N SER A 244 -7.66 12.94 16.21
CA SER A 244 -7.01 13.70 17.28
C SER A 244 -5.79 14.40 16.73
N PHE A 245 -5.71 15.71 16.93
CA PHE A 245 -4.58 16.53 16.52
C PHE A 245 -3.70 16.84 17.74
N LEU A 246 -2.39 16.73 17.59
CA LEU A 246 -1.43 17.05 18.66
C LEU A 246 -1.18 18.56 18.72
N ALA A 247 -0.62 19.03 19.84
CA ALA A 247 -0.22 20.42 20.02
C ALA A 247 0.69 20.89 18.87
N GLY A 248 0.37 22.05 18.28
CA GLY A 248 1.09 22.61 17.13
C GLY A 248 0.57 22.18 15.76
N SER A 249 -0.51 21.38 15.69
CA SER A 249 -1.21 21.11 14.43
C SER A 249 -1.85 22.40 13.88
N THR A 250 -1.66 22.68 12.59
CA THR A 250 -2.16 23.89 11.93
C THR A 250 -3.05 23.56 10.73
N PHE A 251 -4.03 24.43 10.44
CA PHE A 251 -4.86 24.35 9.24
C PHE A 251 -4.64 25.62 8.40
N THR A 252 -3.80 25.53 7.36
CA THR A 252 -3.39 26.71 6.56
C THR A 252 -4.56 27.35 5.82
N ALA A 253 -5.50 26.56 5.30
CA ALA A 253 -6.69 27.03 4.60
C ALA A 253 -7.91 27.21 5.53
N GLY A 254 -7.69 27.17 6.85
CA GLY A 254 -8.76 27.18 7.85
C GLY A 254 -9.33 25.78 8.13
N ALA A 255 -10.14 25.69 9.18
CA ALA A 255 -10.88 24.49 9.56
C ALA A 255 -12.38 24.82 9.51
N TYR A 256 -13.17 23.98 8.83
CA TYR A 256 -14.62 24.14 8.72
C TYR A 256 -15.34 23.03 9.49
N PHE A 257 -16.18 23.43 10.45
CA PHE A 257 -16.96 22.51 11.29
C PHE A 257 -18.44 22.61 10.90
N GLN A 258 -19.02 21.52 10.37
CA GLN A 258 -20.40 21.51 9.86
C GLN A 258 -21.49 21.38 10.94
N SER A 259 -21.11 20.99 12.15
CA SER A 259 -22.04 20.71 13.26
C SER A 259 -21.45 21.21 14.58
N VAL A 260 -21.76 20.55 15.68
CA VAL A 260 -21.30 20.94 17.02
C VAL A 260 -19.79 20.71 17.17
N SER A 261 -19.07 21.78 17.47
CA SER A 261 -17.70 21.71 18.01
C SER A 261 -17.73 21.95 19.51
N SER A 262 -17.29 20.97 20.28
CA SER A 262 -17.15 21.08 21.74
C SER A 262 -15.68 21.16 22.13
N PHE A 263 -15.30 22.18 22.90
CA PHE A 263 -13.97 22.31 23.47
C PHE A 263 -14.05 22.00 24.97
N SER A 264 -13.25 21.04 25.44
CA SER A 264 -13.26 20.60 26.84
C SER A 264 -12.69 21.64 27.81
N SER A 265 -11.89 22.58 27.31
CA SER A 265 -11.33 23.71 28.05
C SER A 265 -11.54 25.00 27.25
N PRO A 266 -12.38 25.93 27.71
CA PRO A 266 -12.58 27.22 27.05
C PRO A 266 -11.29 28.03 26.89
N GLY A 267 -10.33 27.86 27.82
CA GLY A 267 -9.03 28.54 27.76
C GLY A 267 -8.13 28.09 26.61
N ASN A 268 -8.45 26.96 25.95
CA ASN A 268 -7.71 26.46 24.80
C ASN A 268 -8.26 26.99 23.46
N ILE A 269 -9.34 27.77 23.49
CA ILE A 269 -9.88 28.42 22.29
C ILE A 269 -9.14 29.75 22.13
N HIS A 270 -8.08 29.75 21.33
CA HIS A 270 -7.46 30.99 20.87
C HIS A 270 -8.03 31.36 19.51
N VAL A 271 -8.90 32.36 19.48
CA VAL A 271 -9.31 32.99 18.22
C VAL A 271 -8.34 34.14 17.97
N GLY A 272 -7.31 33.87 17.17
CA GLY A 272 -6.38 34.90 16.70
C GLY A 272 -7.01 35.76 15.60
N GLY A 273 -6.51 36.98 15.44
CA GLY A 273 -7.03 37.96 14.49
C GLY A 273 -7.76 39.11 15.19
N GLY A 274 -8.48 39.89 14.40
CA GLY A 274 -9.12 41.12 14.86
C GLY A 274 -8.12 42.26 15.08
N THR A 275 -8.51 43.49 14.76
CA THR A 275 -7.80 44.68 15.24
C THR A 275 -8.35 45.12 16.59
N VAL A 276 -7.70 46.11 17.23
CA VAL A 276 -8.25 46.78 18.41
C VAL A 276 -9.68 47.25 18.09
N ASN A 277 -10.62 46.97 18.99
CA ASN A 277 -12.07 47.21 18.88
C ASN A 277 -12.84 46.25 17.96
N GLN A 278 -12.27 45.12 17.56
CA GLN A 278 -13.04 44.07 16.90
C GLN A 278 -13.43 42.99 17.91
N VAL A 279 -14.69 42.57 17.83
CA VAL A 279 -15.21 41.41 18.56
C VAL A 279 -15.67 40.37 17.55
N LEU A 280 -15.57 39.10 17.93
CA LEU A 280 -16.02 38.02 17.07
C LEU A 280 -17.56 38.00 17.08
N LYS A 281 -18.18 38.40 15.98
CA LYS A 281 -19.63 38.44 15.78
C LYS A 281 -20.08 37.33 14.86
N LYS A 282 -21.30 36.84 15.07
CA LYS A 282 -21.96 35.97 14.08
C LYS A 282 -22.42 36.84 12.91
N ASP A 283 -22.01 36.50 11.69
CA ASP A 283 -22.48 37.16 10.48
C ASP A 283 -23.85 36.62 10.02
N ALA A 284 -24.44 37.25 9.00
CA ALA A 284 -25.73 36.84 8.44
C ALA A 284 -25.71 35.46 7.75
N GLY A 285 -24.52 34.99 7.34
CA GLY A 285 -24.31 33.65 6.76
C GLY A 285 -24.12 32.55 7.80
N GLY A 286 -24.10 32.91 9.09
CA GLY A 286 -23.88 31.97 10.20
C GLY A 286 -22.40 31.73 10.52
N GLY A 287 -21.47 32.38 9.81
CA GLY A 287 -20.06 32.39 10.13
C GLY A 287 -19.75 33.28 11.33
N MET A 288 -18.54 33.13 11.89
CA MET A 288 -18.02 34.04 12.91
C MET A 288 -16.97 34.94 12.24
N ALA A 289 -17.18 36.25 12.29
CA ALA A 289 -16.28 37.24 11.70
C ALA A 289 -15.89 38.29 12.76
N TRP A 290 -14.66 38.80 12.66
CA TRP A 290 -14.26 39.96 13.43
C TRP A 290 -15.01 41.18 12.91
N GLY A 291 -15.87 41.75 13.74
CA GLY A 291 -16.62 42.96 13.43
C GLY A 291 -16.32 44.03 14.46
N ASP A 292 -16.30 45.28 14.04
CA ASP A 292 -16.11 46.40 14.95
C ASP A 292 -17.19 46.35 16.04
N ASP A 293 -16.75 46.35 17.29
CA ASP A 293 -17.60 46.33 18.49
C ASP A 293 -18.67 47.42 18.41
N ASN A 294 -18.28 48.56 17.83
CA ASN A 294 -19.05 49.79 17.69
C ASN A 294 -20.29 49.74 16.77
N THR A 295 -20.65 48.61 16.17
CA THR A 295 -21.73 48.56 15.16
C THR A 295 -22.95 47.68 15.51
N GLY A 296 -23.12 47.23 16.75
CA GLY A 296 -24.45 46.76 17.16
C GLY A 296 -24.50 45.81 18.34
N LEU A 297 -25.38 46.19 19.29
CA LEU A 297 -25.97 45.41 20.39
C LEU A 297 -25.13 45.21 21.66
N THR A 298 -25.13 46.28 22.46
CA THR A 298 -25.05 46.29 23.92
C THR A 298 -26.18 45.47 24.57
N SER A 299 -25.94 44.18 24.82
CA SER A 299 -26.60 43.40 25.89
C SER A 299 -25.83 42.08 25.98
N LEU A 300 -25.18 41.70 27.08
CA LEU A 300 -25.71 41.42 28.43
C LEU A 300 -24.49 41.49 29.39
N GLY A 301 -24.37 42.24 30.47
CA GLY A 301 -25.32 42.77 31.45
C GLY A 301 -24.81 42.38 32.86
N THR A 302 -25.01 43.22 33.89
CA THR A 302 -25.64 42.70 35.11
C THR A 302 -27.00 43.40 35.24
N PRO A 303 -28.10 42.68 35.49
CA PRO A 303 -29.46 43.13 35.17
C PRO A 303 -30.09 44.05 36.24
N ARG A 304 -29.35 45.01 36.81
CA ARG A 304 -29.86 45.86 37.91
C ARG A 304 -29.63 47.37 37.74
N ARG A 305 -29.66 47.90 36.51
CA ARG A 305 -29.63 49.36 36.29
C ARG A 305 -30.59 49.78 35.17
N LEU A 306 -31.39 50.81 35.42
CA LEU A 306 -31.89 51.67 34.35
C LEU A 306 -30.69 52.54 33.92
N GLN A 307 -30.00 52.17 32.84
CA GLN A 307 -28.93 52.97 32.25
C GLN A 307 -29.52 53.84 31.14
N MET A 308 -29.41 55.17 31.28
CA MET A 308 -29.51 56.08 30.13
C MET A 308 -28.10 56.43 29.71
N VAL A 309 -27.78 56.20 28.43
CA VAL A 309 -26.51 56.59 27.81
C VAL A 309 -26.68 57.99 27.23
N ASN A 310 -25.62 58.81 27.21
CA ASN A 310 -25.67 60.13 26.58
C ASN A 310 -25.81 60.02 25.05
N ASP A 311 -26.25 61.08 24.37
CA ASP A 311 -26.36 61.13 22.89
C ASP A 311 -25.01 60.88 22.15
N GLY A 312 -23.89 60.78 22.87
CA GLY A 312 -22.56 60.50 22.34
C GLY A 312 -22.02 59.09 22.60
N ASP A 313 -22.82 58.21 23.21
CA ASP A 313 -22.51 56.78 23.48
C ASP A 313 -21.13 56.47 24.11
N ASN A 314 -20.50 57.44 24.80
CA ASN A 314 -19.09 57.31 25.21
C ASN A 314 -18.82 57.36 26.73
N GLY A 315 -19.85 57.35 27.57
CA GLY A 315 -19.65 57.28 29.02
C GLY A 315 -20.93 57.08 29.82
N LEU A 316 -20.78 56.41 30.97
CA LEU A 316 -21.79 56.41 32.03
C LEU A 316 -21.80 57.81 32.67
N ILE A 317 -22.76 58.65 32.31
CA ILE A 317 -22.98 59.89 33.05
C ILE A 317 -23.72 59.54 34.34
N ASP A 318 -23.32 60.16 35.46
CA ASP A 318 -23.91 59.98 36.78
C ASP A 318 -25.44 59.93 36.71
N SER A 319 -25.99 58.73 36.96
CA SER A 319 -27.42 58.57 37.18
C SER A 319 -27.81 59.52 38.32
N VAL A 320 -28.80 60.38 38.07
CA VAL A 320 -29.38 61.31 39.07
C VAL A 320 -29.82 60.57 40.34
N PHE A 321 -30.13 59.28 40.21
CA PHE A 321 -30.51 58.39 41.29
C PHE A 321 -29.42 57.35 41.53
N GLN A 322 -28.86 57.32 42.74
CA GLN A 322 -27.98 56.26 43.24
C GLN A 322 -28.74 55.39 44.24
N GLN A 323 -28.89 54.09 43.94
CA GLN A 323 -29.37 53.13 44.92
C GLN A 323 -28.20 52.67 45.79
N ASN A 324 -28.36 52.57 47.11
CA ASN A 324 -27.29 52.02 47.94
C ASN A 324 -27.06 50.52 47.66
N GLU A 325 -25.91 50.02 48.12
CA GLU A 325 -25.51 48.61 47.96
C GLU A 325 -26.48 47.59 48.58
N LEU A 326 -27.39 48.05 49.46
CA LEU A 326 -28.37 47.22 50.15
C LEU A 326 -29.77 47.27 49.51
N ASP A 327 -29.94 47.93 48.37
CA ASP A 327 -31.21 48.11 47.67
C ASP A 327 -32.33 48.80 48.49
N THR A 328 -31.99 49.49 49.59
CA THR A 328 -32.96 50.02 50.57
C THR A 328 -33.25 51.51 50.41
N ASN A 329 -32.38 52.26 49.72
CA ASN A 329 -32.60 53.68 49.50
C ASN A 329 -32.22 54.10 48.08
N ILE A 330 -32.81 55.21 47.63
CA ILE A 330 -32.43 55.91 46.42
C ILE A 330 -32.03 57.32 46.84
N THR A 331 -30.79 57.72 46.57
CA THR A 331 -30.24 59.03 46.86
C THR A 331 -30.20 59.86 45.58
N MET A 332 -30.81 61.04 45.61
CA MET A 332 -30.63 62.02 44.55
C MET A 332 -29.37 62.85 44.83
N LEU A 333 -28.47 62.97 43.85
CA LEU A 333 -27.20 63.68 44.03
C LEU A 333 -27.42 65.18 44.31
N ALA A 334 -26.52 65.80 45.10
CA ALA A 334 -26.66 67.13 45.70
C ALA A 334 -26.83 68.32 44.72
N THR A 335 -26.72 68.09 43.42
CA THR A 335 -26.88 69.09 42.34
C THR A 335 -28.05 68.79 41.41
N SER A 336 -28.81 67.73 41.67
CA SER A 336 -29.93 67.30 40.83
C SER A 336 -31.27 67.79 41.38
N SER A 337 -32.26 67.94 40.50
CA SER A 337 -33.65 68.23 40.88
C SER A 337 -34.58 67.12 40.39
N MET A 338 -35.63 66.84 41.15
CA MET A 338 -36.72 65.95 40.75
C MET A 338 -37.99 66.77 40.61
N THR A 339 -38.56 66.79 39.41
CA THR A 339 -39.90 67.35 39.17
C THR A 339 -40.89 66.20 39.06
N VAL A 340 -41.81 66.09 40.02
CA VAL A 340 -42.92 65.13 39.97
C VAL A 340 -44.14 65.87 39.42
N LEU A 341 -44.54 65.57 38.19
CA LEU A 341 -45.71 66.19 37.55
C LEU A 341 -47.05 65.61 38.04
N GLY A 342 -47.01 64.63 38.95
CA GLY A 342 -48.16 63.97 39.55
C GLY A 342 -48.05 63.84 41.08
N ALA A 343 -48.84 62.93 41.66
CA ALA A 343 -48.81 62.70 43.10
C ALA A 343 -47.49 62.03 43.54
N LEU A 344 -46.83 62.59 44.55
CA LEU A 344 -45.77 61.92 45.29
C LEU A 344 -46.40 61.16 46.47
N GLY A 345 -46.50 59.83 46.34
CA GLY A 345 -46.96 58.96 47.43
C GLY A 345 -45.78 58.41 48.23
N ALA A 346 -45.78 58.61 49.54
CA ALA A 346 -44.84 57.95 50.44
C ALA A 346 -45.62 57.02 51.38
N GLY A 347 -45.22 55.74 51.43
CA GLY A 347 -45.85 54.74 52.31
C GLY A 347 -45.46 54.86 53.79
N GLY A 348 -44.51 55.73 54.12
CA GLY A 348 -44.01 55.99 55.48
C GLY A 348 -43.85 57.48 55.76
N ALA A 349 -43.16 57.82 56.86
CA ALA A 349 -42.90 59.22 57.21
C ALA A 349 -42.04 59.92 56.13
N VAL A 350 -42.43 61.14 55.77
CA VAL A 350 -41.65 62.02 54.89
C VAL A 350 -40.97 63.07 55.76
N GLU A 351 -39.65 63.08 55.75
CA GLU A 351 -38.85 64.13 56.40
C GLU A 351 -38.33 65.11 55.34
N LEU A 352 -38.61 66.40 55.52
CA LEU A 352 -38.10 67.47 54.67
C LEU A 352 -37.18 68.35 55.52
N GLY A 353 -35.87 68.30 55.26
CA GLY A 353 -34.87 68.86 56.17
C GLY A 353 -34.85 70.39 56.31
N ASN A 354 -35.34 71.15 55.30
CA ASN A 354 -35.28 72.62 55.31
C ASN A 354 -36.68 73.25 55.14
N THR A 355 -37.05 73.59 53.90
CA THR A 355 -38.24 74.39 53.60
C THR A 355 -39.19 73.60 52.72
N LEU A 356 -40.46 73.54 53.13
CA LEU A 356 -41.57 73.14 52.26
C LEU A 356 -42.27 74.41 51.77
N ALA A 357 -42.06 74.77 50.50
CA ALA A 357 -42.84 75.80 49.83
C ALA A 357 -44.00 75.12 49.09
N VAL A 358 -45.24 75.46 49.43
CA VAL A 358 -46.43 74.99 48.71
C VAL A 358 -47.11 76.18 48.06
N ALA A 359 -47.27 76.12 46.74
CA ALA A 359 -47.83 77.23 45.96
C ALA A 359 -49.34 77.37 46.16
N ASP A 360 -50.04 76.27 46.43
CA ASP A 360 -51.49 76.21 46.60
C ASP A 360 -51.88 75.66 47.99
N ASN A 361 -53.09 75.12 48.12
CA ASN A 361 -53.61 74.61 49.38
C ASN A 361 -52.80 73.42 49.90
N VAL A 362 -52.36 73.51 51.16
CA VAL A 362 -51.88 72.37 51.93
C VAL A 362 -53.05 71.77 52.69
N GLN A 363 -53.39 70.53 52.37
CA GLN A 363 -54.23 69.72 53.25
C GLN A 363 -53.31 68.86 54.11
N LEU A 364 -53.31 69.11 55.43
CA LEU A 364 -52.75 68.17 56.40
C LEU A 364 -53.87 67.19 56.73
N GLY A 365 -53.66 65.91 56.43
CA GLY A 365 -54.64 64.83 56.66
C GLY A 365 -55.40 64.37 55.44
N ASN A 366 -55.90 63.14 55.49
CA ASN A 366 -56.77 62.58 54.46
C ASN A 366 -58.26 62.64 54.84
N ALA A 367 -58.57 62.90 56.12
CA ALA A 367 -59.93 63.03 56.63
C ALA A 367 -60.08 64.23 57.57
N THR A 368 -61.29 64.79 57.65
CA THR A 368 -61.60 65.89 58.58
C THR A 368 -61.53 65.51 60.06
N SER A 369 -61.43 64.22 60.35
CA SER A 369 -61.24 63.67 61.71
C SER A 369 -59.78 63.60 62.14
N ASP A 370 -58.84 63.78 61.22
CA ASP A 370 -57.43 63.63 61.52
C ASP A 370 -56.96 64.77 62.43
N ILE A 371 -56.27 64.41 63.51
CA ILE A 371 -55.69 65.36 64.44
C ILE A 371 -54.29 65.70 63.93
N HIS A 372 -54.13 66.92 63.42
CA HIS A 372 -52.82 67.44 63.00
C HIS A 372 -52.27 68.43 64.03
N GLY A 373 -51.04 68.19 64.45
CA GLY A 373 -50.25 69.20 65.18
C GLY A 373 -49.40 69.98 64.19
N VAL A 374 -49.67 71.27 64.01
CA VAL A 374 -48.70 72.20 63.41
C VAL A 374 -47.78 72.66 64.53
N ASN A 375 -46.80 71.84 64.89
CA ASN A 375 -45.90 72.14 66.00
C ASN A 375 -44.66 72.86 65.44
N ARG A 376 -44.55 74.18 65.68
CA ARG A 376 -43.30 74.92 65.44
C ARG A 376 -42.54 75.06 66.76
N ALA A 377 -41.22 75.27 66.66
CA ALA A 377 -40.33 75.49 67.79
C ALA A 377 -40.94 76.47 68.81
N ALA A 378 -40.83 76.12 70.09
CA ALA A 378 -41.58 76.72 71.19
C ALA A 378 -41.29 78.22 71.38
N GLU A 379 -42.16 79.08 70.83
CA GLU A 379 -42.40 80.38 71.43
C GLU A 379 -43.45 80.18 72.54
N ALA A 380 -43.07 80.49 73.79
CA ALA A 380 -43.94 80.30 74.94
C ALA A 380 -45.26 81.08 74.75
N GLY A 381 -46.38 80.34 74.65
CA GLY A 381 -47.73 80.90 74.53
C GLY A 381 -48.28 81.06 73.11
N VAL A 382 -47.58 80.63 72.06
CA VAL A 382 -48.05 80.76 70.66
C VAL A 382 -48.26 79.38 70.02
N ALA A 383 -49.52 79.03 69.72
CA ALA A 383 -49.87 77.78 69.05
C ALA A 383 -49.86 77.87 67.51
N LEU A 384 -50.03 79.08 66.96
CA LEU A 384 -50.01 79.37 65.54
C LEU A 384 -49.47 80.78 65.32
N SER A 385 -48.35 80.90 64.60
CA SER A 385 -47.84 82.19 64.13
C SER A 385 -48.13 82.32 62.64
N VAL A 386 -48.89 83.35 62.28
CA VAL A 386 -49.17 83.74 60.89
C VAL A 386 -48.37 84.99 60.62
N ASP A 387 -47.21 84.82 60.00
CA ASP A 387 -46.36 85.95 59.62
C ASP A 387 -46.77 86.50 58.25
N SER A 388 -46.69 87.81 58.07
CA SER A 388 -46.80 88.42 56.74
C SER A 388 -45.42 88.47 56.18
N ASP A 389 -45.22 87.90 54.99
CA ASP A 389 -44.25 88.23 53.93
C ASP A 389 -43.07 89.22 54.21
N GLY A 390 -42.49 89.23 55.40
CA GLY A 390 -41.46 90.16 55.86
C GLY A 390 -41.79 91.66 55.76
N THR A 391 -42.99 92.07 55.33
CA THR A 391 -43.25 93.48 54.98
C THR A 391 -44.19 94.16 56.01
N PRO A 392 -43.66 95.02 56.90
CA PRO A 392 -44.48 95.74 57.88
C PRO A 392 -45.57 96.57 57.19
N GLY A 393 -46.84 96.17 57.33
CA GLY A 393 -48.00 96.97 56.92
C GLY A 393 -48.69 96.57 55.62
N ALA A 394 -48.29 95.49 54.93
CA ALA A 394 -48.87 95.12 53.63
C ALA A 394 -49.96 94.01 53.65
N GLY A 395 -50.16 93.26 54.74
CA GLY A 395 -51.02 92.07 54.75
C GLY A 395 -52.39 92.22 55.43
N LYS A 396 -53.47 91.90 54.72
CA LYS A 396 -54.80 91.60 55.31
C LYS A 396 -54.77 90.17 55.89
N TYR A 397 -54.35 90.01 57.13
CA TYR A 397 -54.42 88.70 57.80
C TYR A 397 -55.87 88.37 58.13
N ALA A 398 -56.33 87.21 57.69
CA ALA A 398 -57.53 86.58 58.23
C ALA A 398 -57.20 85.11 58.45
N ALA A 399 -56.63 84.76 59.60
CA ALA A 399 -56.65 83.35 60.01
C ALA A 399 -58.11 83.05 60.34
N LYS A 400 -58.78 82.28 59.48
CA LYS A 400 -60.16 81.86 59.69
C LYS A 400 -60.13 80.42 60.17
N PHE A 401 -60.60 80.21 61.38
CA PHE A 401 -60.78 78.89 61.97
C PHE A 401 -62.21 78.49 61.70
N TYR A 402 -62.41 77.41 60.96
CA TYR A 402 -63.73 76.82 60.76
C TYR A 402 -63.88 75.59 61.65
N SER A 403 -65.06 75.37 62.20
CA SER A 403 -65.46 74.13 62.85
C SER A 403 -66.74 73.65 62.21
N SER A 404 -66.75 72.39 61.73
CA SER A 404 -67.89 71.79 61.03
C SER A 404 -68.42 72.63 59.84
N GLY A 405 -67.50 73.23 59.08
CA GLY A 405 -67.83 74.09 57.93
C GLY A 405 -68.32 75.50 58.28
N VAL A 406 -68.48 75.81 59.56
CA VAL A 406 -68.90 77.13 60.05
C VAL A 406 -67.67 77.89 60.55
N LEU A 407 -67.57 79.18 60.25
CA LEU A 407 -66.50 80.03 60.78
C LEU A 407 -66.63 80.10 62.31
N ALA A 408 -65.73 79.41 63.01
CA ALA A 408 -65.71 79.33 64.47
C ALA A 408 -64.99 80.52 65.09
N ALA A 409 -63.88 80.95 64.49
CA ALA A 409 -63.14 82.13 64.92
C ALA A 409 -62.41 82.75 63.73
N TRP A 410 -62.09 84.03 63.82
CA TRP A 410 -61.17 84.66 62.90
C TRP A 410 -60.26 85.64 63.63
N LEU A 411 -58.99 85.64 63.25
CA LEU A 411 -58.02 86.64 63.69
C LEU A 411 -57.76 87.55 62.50
N LYS A 412 -58.12 88.83 62.65
CA LYS A 412 -57.70 89.89 61.75
C LYS A 412 -56.89 90.89 62.53
N LYS A 413 -55.68 91.14 62.06
CA LYS A 413 -54.88 92.28 62.54
C LYS A 413 -55.64 93.55 62.16
N LYS A 414 -55.88 94.41 63.15
CA LYS A 414 -56.51 95.71 62.93
C LYS A 414 -55.59 96.63 62.15
#